data_AF-A0A2I0AIC8-F1
#
_entry.id   AF-A0A2I0AIC8-F1
#
_cell.length_a   1.000
_cell.length_b   1.000
_cell.length_c   1.000
_cell.angle_alpha   90.00
_cell.angle_beta   90.00
_cell.angle_gamma   90.00
#
_symmetry.space_group_name_H-M   'P 1'
#
loop_
_entity.id
_entity.type
_entity.pdbx_description
1 polymer ?
#
loop_
_entity_poly.entity_id
_entity_poly.type
_entity_poly.pdbx_seq_one_letter_code
_entity_poly.pdbx_strand_id
1 'polypeptide(L)'
;MSLNYITLFPVLLLLLPGSAAAAALFPFPPPPASPVNVTLEYIDPTLPPLLPGHDPKCSLTVLQHDFANTAGEPPISAAYAPPPDCPAPWSRVVIELSGRASDIQKDRIAAIWVDGSEILRTSTPFPMAPGVFWRVRKDVTRYTALLRGPPVVAAAADAGGETTFSMMLENSNASLPGVYSVNVSLHFYRGAVAGEKLTAHPTVKGLYRQPADLILPISSDAGDCCPGGYWFKVHNDSDEKLTALAIPNNTYRAVLELYASHHGEDEYWYSNPLRSTTASSSSKANGGFRQVSVSIDKLFAGAVVPFPVIYPGSINPFFWAPVSAIGVYDLPSYDLDLTPFVGLLLDGREHEFRLTVTDSRPFWLVSGNLHLWLDAWSDGVEGALVRHRAPPLRLNRQTDWRGSDGKSSVDGQVIVRFAGWVSSSKGNMTTSVRQRLKFKSKVEVRGRGTVKLAAMEVNSRTDVGTKLNRAVVGRVKVSREAPLVMVTESSNGGGGSELRKTKMSHGLTESSSVVAEGEAEFSAVADLQEAEGTELVADKGAALWGSGDTRSTYSFRDDKACYLRTVNVVGGRVRDDVETATCAAAA
;
A
#
# COMPACT_ATOMS: atom_id res chain seq x y z
N MET A 1 -9.01 14.64 79.99
CA MET A 1 -9.30 13.71 81.10
C MET A 1 -9.43 12.34 80.48
N SER A 2 -8.34 11.58 80.45
CA SER A 2 -8.02 10.48 81.40
C SER A 2 -8.75 9.19 81.00
N LEU A 3 -8.18 8.00 80.94
CA LEU A 3 -6.81 7.46 80.98
C LEU A 3 -6.96 5.99 80.49
N ASN A 4 -5.88 5.37 80.03
CA ASN A 4 -5.75 3.94 79.69
C ASN A 4 -6.29 2.97 80.76
N TYR A 5 -6.63 1.72 80.37
CA TYR A 5 -6.03 0.52 80.97
C TYR A 5 -6.15 -0.72 80.08
N ILE A 6 -5.03 -1.46 80.05
CA ILE A 6 -4.72 -2.72 79.37
C ILE A 6 -5.14 -3.88 80.27
N THR A 7 -5.65 -4.97 79.70
CA THR A 7 -5.73 -6.28 80.37
C THR A 7 -5.20 -7.40 79.48
N LEU A 8 -4.08 -8.00 79.90
CA LEU A 8 -3.50 -9.24 79.37
C LEU A 8 -4.34 -10.46 79.78
N PHE A 9 -4.47 -11.43 78.87
CA PHE A 9 -4.83 -12.82 79.20
C PHE A 9 -3.64 -13.75 78.91
N PRO A 10 -3.29 -14.68 79.82
CA PRO A 10 -2.24 -15.66 79.56
C PRO A 10 -2.83 -16.88 78.85
N VAL A 11 -2.23 -17.31 77.74
CA VAL A 11 -2.53 -18.63 77.15
C VAL A 11 -1.31 -19.52 77.29
N LEU A 12 -1.56 -20.61 78.00
CA LEU A 12 -0.66 -21.67 78.41
C LEU A 12 -0.14 -22.46 77.20
N LEU A 13 1.18 -22.59 77.10
CA LEU A 13 1.88 -23.37 76.08
C LEU A 13 1.78 -24.87 76.44
N LEU A 14 1.02 -25.64 75.65
CA LEU A 14 1.01 -27.11 75.71
C LEU A 14 1.88 -27.66 74.58
N LEU A 15 3.02 -28.21 74.96
CA LEU A 15 3.93 -29.00 74.13
C LEU A 15 3.28 -30.36 73.81
N LEU A 16 3.08 -30.65 72.52
CA LEU A 16 2.81 -32.01 72.02
C LEU A 16 4.01 -32.52 71.20
N PRO A 17 4.35 -33.82 71.27
CA PRO A 17 5.57 -34.37 70.67
C PRO A 17 5.42 -34.52 69.16
N GLY A 18 6.54 -34.32 68.46
CA GLY A 18 6.63 -34.31 67.01
C GLY A 18 6.36 -35.66 66.36
N SER A 19 5.54 -35.61 65.30
CA SER A 19 5.56 -36.59 64.22
C SER A 19 6.34 -35.98 63.06
N ALA A 20 7.52 -36.53 62.79
CA ALA A 20 8.33 -36.19 61.63
C ALA A 20 7.62 -36.66 60.35
N ALA A 21 6.91 -35.76 59.68
CA ALA A 21 6.55 -35.95 58.28
C ALA A 21 7.77 -35.58 57.43
N ALA A 22 8.37 -36.57 56.78
CA ALA A 22 9.38 -36.35 55.76
C ALA A 22 8.75 -35.50 54.64
N ALA A 23 9.14 -34.22 54.55
CA ALA A 23 8.84 -33.39 53.42
C ALA A 23 9.56 -34.00 52.20
N ALA A 24 8.80 -34.63 51.31
CA ALA A 24 9.29 -34.92 49.97
C ALA A 24 9.67 -33.58 49.34
N LEU A 25 10.98 -33.35 49.22
CA LEU A 25 11.53 -32.27 48.40
C LEU A 25 11.11 -32.55 46.96
N PHE A 26 10.02 -31.93 46.52
CA PHE A 26 9.76 -31.80 45.10
C PHE A 26 10.94 -31.00 44.51
N PRO A 27 11.66 -31.53 43.51
CA PRO A 27 12.67 -30.73 42.83
C PRO A 27 11.97 -29.48 42.29
N PHE A 28 12.54 -28.31 42.57
CA PHE A 28 12.10 -27.07 41.94
C PHE A 28 12.00 -27.30 40.43
N PRO A 29 10.93 -26.84 39.77
CA PRO A 29 10.90 -26.87 38.31
C PRO A 29 12.17 -26.19 37.80
N PRO A 30 12.84 -26.76 36.78
CA PRO A 30 14.02 -26.12 36.21
C PRO A 30 13.64 -24.67 35.84
N PRO A 31 14.55 -23.70 36.01
CA PRO A 31 14.30 -22.34 35.54
C PRO A 31 13.81 -22.43 34.09
N PRO A 32 12.81 -21.61 33.68
CA PRO A 32 12.36 -21.63 32.30
C PRO A 32 13.58 -21.55 31.42
N ALA A 33 13.70 -22.47 30.46
CA ALA A 33 14.74 -22.43 29.46
C ALA A 33 14.83 -20.99 28.94
N SER A 34 16.05 -20.43 28.88
CA SER A 34 16.29 -19.13 28.25
C SER A 34 15.41 -19.02 27.00
N PRO A 35 14.66 -17.91 26.81
CA PRO A 35 13.69 -17.84 25.73
C PRO A 35 14.38 -18.25 24.45
N VAL A 36 13.93 -19.37 23.88
CA VAL A 36 14.31 -19.73 22.53
C VAL A 36 13.96 -18.51 21.70
N ASN A 37 14.94 -17.89 21.05
CA ASN A 37 14.71 -16.79 20.12
C ASN A 37 13.93 -17.38 18.93
N VAL A 38 12.63 -17.60 19.11
CA VAL A 38 11.72 -18.07 18.07
C VAL A 38 11.51 -16.89 17.15
N THR A 39 12.26 -16.84 16.07
CA THR A 39 12.04 -15.89 14.99
C THR A 39 10.86 -16.36 14.15
N LEU A 40 9.90 -15.47 13.91
CA LEU A 40 8.72 -15.75 13.08
C LEU A 40 8.71 -14.79 11.89
N GLU A 41 8.72 -15.36 10.68
CA GLU A 41 8.57 -14.58 9.46
C GLU A 41 7.10 -14.21 9.28
N TYR A 42 6.81 -12.92 9.08
CA TYR A 42 5.53 -12.49 8.55
C TYR A 42 5.67 -12.35 7.03
N ILE A 43 4.82 -13.08 6.30
CA ILE A 43 4.94 -13.26 4.86
C ILE A 43 3.81 -12.54 4.13
N ASP A 44 4.15 -11.99 2.96
CA ASP A 44 3.20 -11.60 1.94
C ASP A 44 3.08 -12.75 0.93
N PRO A 45 1.89 -13.33 0.72
CA PRO A 45 1.68 -14.41 -0.24
C PRO A 45 1.73 -13.93 -1.70
N THR A 46 1.70 -12.62 -1.95
CA THR A 46 1.74 -11.99 -3.30
C THR A 46 3.13 -11.94 -3.92
N LEU A 47 3.89 -13.03 -3.77
CA LEU A 47 5.17 -13.22 -4.44
C LEU A 47 4.95 -13.93 -5.78
N PRO A 48 5.00 -13.27 -6.96
CA PRO A 48 5.31 -13.98 -8.19
C PRO A 48 6.81 -14.35 -8.17
N PRO A 49 7.42 -14.95 -9.22
CA PRO A 49 8.88 -14.94 -9.30
C PRO A 49 9.37 -13.49 -9.52
N LEU A 50 9.44 -12.73 -8.43
CA LEU A 50 10.06 -11.40 -8.32
C LEU A 50 11.56 -11.50 -8.57
N LEU A 51 12.14 -12.68 -8.34
CA LEU A 51 13.52 -12.98 -8.64
C LEU A 51 13.58 -13.76 -9.95
N PRO A 52 14.39 -13.32 -10.93
CA PRO A 52 14.80 -14.20 -12.01
C PRO A 52 15.39 -15.50 -11.43
N GLY A 53 15.34 -16.61 -12.16
CA GLY A 53 16.05 -17.84 -11.77
C GLY A 53 17.58 -17.73 -11.78
N HIS A 54 18.13 -16.51 -11.81
CA HIS A 54 19.55 -16.19 -11.82
C HIS A 54 19.84 -15.09 -10.80
N ASP A 55 21.05 -15.10 -10.25
CA ASP A 55 21.50 -14.12 -9.27
C ASP A 55 21.62 -12.70 -9.87
N PRO A 56 21.41 -11.64 -9.06
CA PRO A 56 21.64 -10.28 -9.51
C PRO A 56 23.10 -10.09 -9.93
N LYS A 57 23.32 -9.26 -10.95
CA LYS A 57 24.68 -8.92 -11.40
C LYS A 57 25.43 -8.13 -10.34
N CYS A 58 24.71 -7.28 -9.62
CA CYS A 58 25.23 -6.49 -8.51
C CYS A 58 24.10 -6.21 -7.52
N SER A 59 24.47 -6.04 -6.25
CA SER A 59 23.55 -5.63 -5.17
C SER A 59 24.19 -4.50 -4.38
N LEU A 60 23.37 -3.54 -3.94
CA LEU A 60 23.81 -2.38 -3.16
C LEU A 60 22.88 -2.21 -1.97
N THR A 61 23.41 -2.27 -0.75
CA THR A 61 22.70 -1.82 0.44
C THR A 61 22.78 -0.31 0.53
N VAL A 62 21.64 0.36 0.44
CA VAL A 62 21.57 1.83 0.39
C VAL A 62 21.30 2.43 1.77
N LEU A 63 20.55 1.72 2.61
CA LEU A 63 20.17 2.21 3.94
C LEU A 63 20.09 1.07 4.95
N GLN A 64 20.65 1.29 6.14
CA GLN A 64 20.50 0.42 7.30
C GLN A 64 20.24 1.31 8.53
N HIS A 65 19.11 1.12 9.20
CA HIS A 65 18.70 2.01 10.30
C HIS A 65 17.76 1.34 11.31
N ASP A 66 17.84 1.80 12.56
CA ASP A 66 16.96 1.40 13.67
C ASP A 66 15.93 2.50 13.96
N PHE A 67 14.66 2.25 13.61
CA PHE A 67 13.56 3.18 13.80
C PHE A 67 12.90 2.98 15.17
N ALA A 68 13.34 3.74 16.17
CA ALA A 68 12.84 3.68 17.55
C ALA A 68 11.72 4.70 17.84
N ASN A 69 12.08 5.99 17.90
CA ASN A 69 11.13 7.09 18.10
C ASN A 69 11.31 8.14 17.00
N THR A 70 10.85 7.80 15.82
CA THR A 70 10.97 8.57 14.57
C THR A 70 9.62 9.17 14.13
N ALA A 71 8.55 8.92 14.89
CA ALA A 71 7.24 9.47 14.60
C ALA A 71 7.25 11.00 14.66
N GLY A 72 6.89 11.65 13.56
CA GLY A 72 6.96 13.11 13.42
C GLY A 72 8.37 13.67 13.22
N GLU A 73 9.37 12.84 13.00
CA GLU A 73 10.72 13.28 12.61
C GLU A 73 10.87 13.30 11.08
N PRO A 74 11.86 14.01 10.51
CA PRO A 74 12.19 13.93 9.09
C PRO A 74 12.60 12.50 8.66
N PRO A 75 12.52 12.17 7.35
CA PRO A 75 13.07 10.94 6.81
C PRO A 75 14.57 10.78 7.09
N ILE A 76 15.02 9.54 7.16
CA ILE A 76 16.44 9.20 7.17
C ILE A 76 16.93 9.12 5.73
N SER A 77 17.98 9.88 5.43
CA SER A 77 18.52 9.99 4.07
C SER A 77 19.96 9.51 3.97
N ALA A 78 20.29 8.95 2.81
CA ALA A 78 21.64 8.53 2.45
C ALA A 78 21.93 8.97 1.01
N ALA A 79 23.20 9.29 0.74
CA ALA A 79 23.67 9.47 -0.62
C ALA A 79 23.54 8.16 -1.41
N TYR A 80 23.06 8.27 -2.65
CA TYR A 80 22.93 7.14 -3.56
C TYR A 80 23.65 7.41 -4.87
N ALA A 81 24.43 6.42 -5.29
CA ALA A 81 24.97 6.32 -6.64
C ALA A 81 24.79 4.89 -7.15
N PRO A 82 24.48 4.69 -8.45
CA PRO A 82 24.42 3.36 -9.02
C PRO A 82 25.81 2.67 -8.91
N PRO A 83 25.88 1.34 -8.72
CA PRO A 83 27.17 0.67 -8.57
C PRO A 83 28.05 0.86 -9.82
N PRO A 84 29.31 1.32 -9.69
CA PRO A 84 30.16 1.69 -10.83
C PRO A 84 30.48 0.49 -11.74
N ASP A 85 30.57 -0.72 -11.18
CA ASP A 85 30.81 -1.96 -11.91
C ASP A 85 29.53 -2.49 -12.61
N CYS A 86 28.42 -1.79 -12.45
CA CYS A 86 27.10 -2.20 -12.87
C CYS A 86 26.25 -1.08 -13.50
N PRO A 87 26.76 -0.34 -14.51
CA PRO A 87 26.01 0.76 -15.10
C PRO A 87 24.70 0.32 -15.80
N ALA A 88 23.80 1.26 -16.05
CA ALA A 88 22.66 1.01 -16.93
C ALA A 88 23.12 0.69 -18.39
N PRO A 89 22.28 0.05 -19.23
CA PRO A 89 20.91 -0.40 -18.95
C PRO A 89 20.86 -1.68 -18.10
N TRP A 90 19.87 -1.73 -17.22
CA TRP A 90 19.50 -2.92 -16.45
C TRP A 90 18.28 -3.56 -17.08
N SER A 91 18.25 -4.90 -17.13
CA SER A 91 17.04 -5.62 -17.57
C SER A 91 15.96 -5.60 -16.50
N ARG A 92 16.37 -5.53 -15.23
CA ARG A 92 15.50 -5.46 -14.07
C ARG A 92 16.23 -4.83 -12.88
N VAL A 93 15.49 -4.11 -12.05
CA VAL A 93 15.94 -3.67 -10.72
C VAL A 93 14.88 -4.03 -9.69
N VAL A 94 15.29 -4.69 -8.61
CA VAL A 94 14.42 -5.09 -7.50
C VAL A 94 14.90 -4.39 -6.24
N ILE A 95 13.99 -3.69 -5.55
CA ILE A 95 14.23 -3.22 -4.19
C ILE A 95 13.82 -4.33 -3.22
N GLU A 96 14.69 -4.60 -2.25
CA GLU A 96 14.42 -5.47 -1.10
C GLU A 96 14.51 -4.64 0.17
N LEU A 97 13.42 -4.62 0.94
CA LEU A 97 13.39 -4.14 2.32
C LEU A 97 13.30 -5.36 3.22
N SER A 98 14.24 -5.50 4.16
CA SER A 98 14.19 -6.51 5.21
C SER A 98 14.07 -5.82 6.56
N GLY A 99 13.10 -6.25 7.37
CA GLY A 99 12.78 -5.64 8.66
C GLY A 99 12.74 -6.65 9.79
N ARG A 100 13.09 -6.21 11.00
CA ARG A 100 12.94 -6.98 12.24
C ARG A 100 12.41 -6.10 13.36
N ALA A 101 11.45 -6.63 14.12
CA ALA A 101 10.96 -6.01 15.35
C ALA A 101 11.72 -6.55 16.57
N SER A 102 12.21 -5.65 17.41
CA SER A 102 12.91 -6.02 18.64
C SER A 102 11.99 -6.56 19.74
N ASP A 103 10.72 -6.13 19.75
CA ASP A 103 9.70 -6.45 20.76
C ASP A 103 8.29 -6.23 20.16
N ILE A 104 7.25 -6.33 20.98
CA ILE A 104 5.88 -6.01 20.61
C ILE A 104 5.75 -4.54 20.17
N GLN A 105 4.94 -4.30 19.14
CA GLN A 105 4.76 -2.98 18.53
C GLN A 105 3.48 -2.94 17.69
N LYS A 106 2.98 -1.73 17.41
CA LYS A 106 1.92 -1.50 16.43
C LYS A 106 2.49 -1.42 15.02
N ASP A 107 1.70 -1.78 14.03
CA ASP A 107 2.00 -1.52 12.63
C ASP A 107 2.15 -0.02 12.35
N ARG A 108 3.12 0.33 11.49
CA ARG A 108 3.51 1.70 11.15
C ARG A 108 3.66 1.85 9.64
N ILE A 109 3.15 2.96 9.11
CA ILE A 109 3.35 3.34 7.72
C ILE A 109 4.82 3.73 7.48
N ALA A 110 5.31 3.37 6.30
CA ALA A 110 6.63 3.71 5.83
C ALA A 110 6.64 3.95 4.31
N ALA A 111 7.61 4.71 3.82
CA ALA A 111 7.88 4.84 2.39
C ALA A 111 9.35 5.13 2.12
N ILE A 112 9.72 4.93 0.86
CA ILE A 112 11.06 5.14 0.31
C ILE A 112 10.96 6.06 -0.90
N TRP A 113 11.86 7.03 -0.96
CA TRP A 113 11.99 8.00 -2.05
C TRP A 113 13.41 8.04 -2.61
N VAL A 114 13.51 8.39 -3.89
CA VAL A 114 14.76 8.78 -4.58
C VAL A 114 14.53 10.17 -5.16
N ASP A 115 15.29 11.16 -4.70
CA ASP A 115 15.12 12.58 -5.06
C ASP A 115 13.65 13.03 -4.95
N GLY A 116 13.01 12.71 -3.82
CA GLY A 116 11.60 13.00 -3.53
C GLY A 116 10.56 12.17 -4.30
N SER A 117 10.97 11.38 -5.29
CA SER A 117 10.07 10.49 -6.04
C SER A 117 9.87 9.18 -5.30
N GLU A 118 8.61 8.83 -5.04
CA GLU A 118 8.30 7.66 -4.21
C GLU A 118 8.40 6.36 -5.01
N ILE A 119 9.11 5.35 -4.49
CA ILE A 119 9.29 4.07 -5.17
C ILE A 119 8.66 2.89 -4.42
N LEU A 120 8.44 3.03 -3.11
CA LEU A 120 7.78 2.03 -2.28
C LEU A 120 6.99 2.72 -1.16
N ARG A 121 5.73 2.29 -0.98
CA ARG A 121 4.94 2.55 0.21
C ARG A 121 4.60 1.22 0.88
N THR A 122 4.80 1.13 2.18
CA THR A 122 4.71 -0.14 2.92
C THR A 122 4.21 0.09 4.34
N SER A 123 3.73 -0.96 5.00
CA SER A 123 3.43 -0.95 6.44
C SER A 123 4.21 -2.04 7.14
N THR A 124 4.69 -1.77 8.35
CA THR A 124 5.31 -2.80 9.20
C THR A 124 4.26 -3.83 9.65
N PRO A 125 4.67 -5.07 10.01
CA PRO A 125 3.80 -6.01 10.70
C PRO A 125 3.34 -5.47 12.06
N PHE A 126 2.32 -6.12 12.64
CA PHE A 126 1.90 -5.95 14.03
C PHE A 126 2.50 -7.08 14.90
N PRO A 127 3.74 -6.94 15.39
CA PRO A 127 4.40 -8.01 16.15
C PRO A 127 3.77 -8.18 17.53
N MET A 128 3.21 -9.37 17.77
CA MET A 128 2.68 -9.78 19.08
C MET A 128 3.71 -10.47 19.98
N ALA A 129 4.93 -10.67 19.47
CA ALA A 129 6.07 -11.21 20.21
C ALA A 129 7.40 -10.64 19.65
N PRO A 130 8.47 -10.62 20.45
CA PRO A 130 9.81 -10.27 19.97
C PRO A 130 10.30 -11.18 18.84
N GLY A 131 11.16 -10.65 17.97
CA GLY A 131 11.86 -11.46 16.96
C GLY A 131 11.08 -11.72 15.68
N VAL A 132 9.94 -11.05 15.48
CA VAL A 132 9.25 -11.00 14.18
C VAL A 132 10.13 -10.34 13.13
N PHE A 133 10.21 -10.94 11.94
CA PHE A 133 10.89 -10.35 10.79
C PHE A 133 10.02 -10.48 9.54
N TRP A 134 10.26 -9.64 8.55
CA TRP A 134 9.54 -9.67 7.28
C TRP A 134 10.44 -9.16 6.15
N ARG A 135 10.05 -9.45 4.91
CA ARG A 135 10.71 -8.93 3.71
C ARG A 135 9.68 -8.40 2.73
N VAL A 136 10.03 -7.31 2.07
CA VAL A 136 9.28 -6.71 0.97
C VAL A 136 10.18 -6.70 -0.25
N ARG A 137 9.67 -7.18 -1.38
CA ARG A 137 10.39 -7.15 -2.66
C ARG A 137 9.50 -6.51 -3.70
N LYS A 138 10.02 -5.52 -4.43
CA LYS A 138 9.28 -4.82 -5.48
C LYS A 138 10.15 -4.62 -6.71
N ASP A 139 9.55 -4.84 -7.88
CA ASP A 139 10.18 -4.46 -9.15
C ASP A 139 10.11 -2.94 -9.32
N VAL A 140 11.27 -2.29 -9.28
CA VAL A 140 11.45 -0.84 -9.42
C VAL A 140 12.11 -0.48 -10.76
N THR A 141 12.11 -1.39 -11.74
CA THR A 141 12.70 -1.17 -13.07
C THR A 141 12.09 0.03 -13.77
N ARG A 142 10.80 0.33 -13.54
CA ARG A 142 10.16 1.53 -14.11
C ARG A 142 10.82 2.85 -13.66
N TYR A 143 11.46 2.87 -12.49
CA TYR A 143 12.14 4.04 -11.91
C TYR A 143 13.61 4.16 -12.35
N THR A 144 14.01 3.42 -13.39
CA THR A 144 15.39 3.41 -13.87
C THR A 144 15.94 4.82 -14.17
N ALA A 145 15.11 5.78 -14.59
CA ALA A 145 15.53 7.17 -14.79
C ALA A 145 16.08 7.81 -13.50
N LEU A 146 15.44 7.56 -12.35
CA LEU A 146 15.91 8.04 -11.03
C LEU A 146 17.15 7.27 -10.59
N LEU A 147 17.15 5.94 -10.76
CA LEU A 147 18.22 5.07 -10.28
C LEU A 147 19.55 5.24 -11.02
N ARG A 148 19.54 5.81 -12.23
CA ARG A 148 20.76 6.15 -12.99
C ARG A 148 21.49 7.38 -12.44
N GLY A 149 20.82 8.18 -11.61
CA GLY A 149 21.29 9.52 -11.23
C GLY A 149 21.07 10.55 -12.35
N PRO A 150 21.30 11.84 -12.07
CA PRO A 150 21.01 12.93 -13.00
C PRO A 150 21.81 12.78 -14.31
N PRO A 151 21.20 13.07 -15.47
CA PRO A 151 21.94 13.13 -16.73
C PRO A 151 22.99 14.25 -16.64
N VAL A 152 24.20 13.98 -17.13
CA VAL A 152 25.36 14.91 -17.12
C VAL A 152 25.03 16.31 -17.69
N VAL A 153 23.97 16.42 -18.50
CA VAL A 153 23.53 17.68 -19.16
C VAL A 153 22.64 18.55 -18.25
N ALA A 154 22.00 18.00 -17.22
CA ALA A 154 21.17 18.75 -16.26
C ALA A 154 21.99 19.35 -15.09
N ALA A 155 23.27 19.03 -14.97
CA ALA A 155 24.18 19.61 -13.97
C ALA A 155 24.44 21.12 -14.16
N ALA A 156 23.89 21.75 -15.20
CA ALA A 156 24.13 23.14 -15.57
C ALA A 156 23.05 24.13 -15.10
N ALA A 157 21.94 23.68 -14.50
CA ALA A 157 20.93 24.56 -13.93
C ALA A 157 20.55 24.07 -12.53
N ASP A 158 21.27 24.56 -11.53
CA ASP A 158 20.96 24.50 -10.10
C ASP A 158 20.73 23.12 -9.47
N ALA A 159 21.76 22.28 -9.46
CA ALA A 159 22.22 21.52 -8.27
C ALA A 159 23.35 20.56 -8.66
N GLY A 160 24.58 20.81 -8.18
CA GLY A 160 25.61 19.77 -8.05
C GLY A 160 25.28 18.78 -6.92
N GLY A 161 24.02 18.37 -6.82
CA GLY A 161 23.50 17.53 -5.75
C GLY A 161 23.72 16.05 -6.04
N GLU A 162 24.22 15.33 -5.05
CA GLU A 162 24.26 13.88 -5.03
C GLU A 162 22.82 13.34 -4.93
N THR A 163 22.45 12.33 -5.71
CA THR A 163 21.11 11.72 -5.63
C THR A 163 20.87 11.23 -4.20
N THR A 164 19.74 11.58 -3.64
CA THR A 164 19.39 11.29 -2.25
C THR A 164 18.37 10.16 -2.19
N PHE A 165 18.66 9.15 -1.38
CA PHE A 165 17.76 8.05 -1.06
C PHE A 165 17.24 8.22 0.36
N SER A 166 15.93 8.34 0.51
CA SER A 166 15.30 8.68 1.78
C SER A 166 14.29 7.61 2.19
N MET A 167 14.24 7.25 3.47
CA MET A 167 13.25 6.36 4.05
C MET A 167 12.60 6.98 5.28
N MET A 168 11.29 6.87 5.37
CA MET A 168 10.52 7.25 6.55
C MET A 168 9.79 6.03 7.09
N LEU A 169 9.81 5.86 8.40
CA LEU A 169 9.02 4.88 9.14
C LEU A 169 8.56 5.55 10.44
N GLU A 170 7.25 5.72 10.60
CA GLU A 170 6.64 6.55 11.64
C GLU A 170 6.49 5.78 12.98
N ASN A 171 7.60 5.33 13.58
CA ASN A 171 7.55 4.56 14.84
C ASN A 171 7.62 5.44 16.09
N SER A 172 6.90 5.04 17.13
CA SER A 172 7.03 5.61 18.46
C SER A 172 7.05 4.50 19.51
N ASN A 173 8.12 4.51 20.32
CA ASN A 173 8.29 3.58 21.43
C ASN A 173 7.70 4.09 22.76
N ALA A 174 6.91 5.17 22.74
CA ALA A 174 6.33 5.77 23.94
C ALA A 174 5.28 4.88 24.62
N SER A 175 4.54 4.07 23.85
CA SER A 175 3.49 3.17 24.38
C SER A 175 3.90 1.69 24.36
N LEU A 176 4.69 1.27 23.37
CA LEU A 176 5.17 -0.11 23.22
C LEU A 176 6.67 -0.06 22.91
N PRO A 177 7.49 -0.96 23.46
CA PRO A 177 8.95 -0.85 23.43
C PRO A 177 9.60 -1.22 22.08
N GLY A 178 8.87 -1.82 21.15
CA GLY A 178 9.45 -2.39 19.93
C GLY A 178 10.11 -1.35 19.01
N VAL A 179 11.34 -1.66 18.61
CA VAL A 179 12.13 -0.94 17.61
C VAL A 179 12.14 -1.74 16.31
N TYR A 180 12.03 -1.05 15.18
CA TYR A 180 12.14 -1.68 13.87
C TYR A 180 13.52 -1.45 13.27
N SER A 181 14.32 -2.52 13.18
CA SER A 181 15.59 -2.52 12.47
C SER A 181 15.34 -2.86 11.00
N VAL A 182 15.76 -1.99 10.08
CA VAL A 182 15.50 -2.13 8.64
C VAL A 182 16.79 -2.05 7.85
N ASN A 183 16.90 -2.92 6.84
CA ASN A 183 17.91 -2.85 5.78
C ASN A 183 17.21 -2.77 4.42
N VAL A 184 17.63 -1.81 3.59
CA VAL A 184 17.15 -1.62 2.22
C VAL A 184 18.29 -1.85 1.23
N SER A 185 18.06 -2.77 0.30
CA SER A 185 19.00 -3.12 -0.76
C SER A 185 18.36 -3.04 -2.16
N LEU A 186 19.16 -2.66 -3.16
CA LEU A 186 18.80 -2.67 -4.57
C LEU A 186 19.58 -3.79 -5.27
N HIS A 187 18.88 -4.63 -6.01
CA HIS A 187 19.43 -5.73 -6.78
C HIS A 187 19.26 -5.44 -8.27
N PHE A 188 20.37 -5.36 -9.01
CA PHE A 188 20.35 -5.04 -10.43
C PHE A 188 20.70 -6.27 -11.27
N TYR A 189 19.89 -6.52 -12.30
CA TYR A 189 20.02 -7.66 -13.18
C TYR A 189 20.43 -7.22 -14.59
N ARG A 190 21.22 -8.07 -15.25
CA ARG A 190 21.67 -7.91 -16.64
C ARG A 190 21.63 -9.25 -17.36
N GLY A 191 21.19 -9.25 -18.61
CA GLY A 191 21.06 -10.43 -19.48
C GLY A 191 20.86 -9.99 -20.94
N ALA A 192 20.87 -10.92 -21.89
CA ALA A 192 20.94 -10.62 -23.33
C ALA A 192 19.96 -9.53 -23.78
N VAL A 193 20.51 -8.38 -24.19
CA VAL A 193 19.85 -7.33 -24.97
C VAL A 193 20.16 -7.58 -26.45
N ALA A 194 19.82 -8.78 -26.94
CA ALA A 194 20.01 -9.17 -28.32
C ALA A 194 18.64 -9.46 -28.94
N GLY A 195 18.01 -8.43 -29.51
CA GLY A 195 16.83 -8.57 -30.37
C GLY A 195 15.50 -8.98 -29.71
N GLU A 196 15.48 -9.37 -28.43
CA GLU A 196 14.25 -9.78 -27.74
C GLU A 196 13.96 -8.98 -26.47
N LYS A 197 12.66 -8.75 -26.29
CA LYS A 197 12.01 -7.78 -25.41
C LYS A 197 12.31 -8.02 -23.93
N LEU A 198 12.48 -6.91 -23.19
CA LEU A 198 12.59 -6.88 -21.73
C LEU A 198 11.50 -7.78 -21.11
N THR A 199 11.91 -8.87 -20.46
CA THR A 199 11.06 -9.63 -19.54
C THR A 199 10.93 -8.86 -18.23
N ALA A 200 10.41 -7.65 -18.30
CA ALA A 200 10.04 -6.88 -17.12
C ALA A 200 8.78 -7.51 -16.47
N HIS A 201 8.66 -7.36 -15.15
CA HIS A 201 7.46 -7.73 -14.41
C HIS A 201 6.22 -7.02 -15.00
N PRO A 202 5.00 -7.59 -14.88
CA PRO A 202 3.75 -7.02 -15.44
C PRO A 202 3.55 -5.52 -15.17
N THR A 203 4.08 -4.99 -14.06
CA THR A 203 4.02 -3.56 -13.71
C THR A 203 4.74 -2.62 -14.69
N VAL A 204 5.72 -3.09 -15.47
CA VAL A 204 6.36 -2.27 -16.53
C VAL A 204 5.65 -2.44 -17.89
N LYS A 205 4.92 -3.53 -18.09
CA LYS A 205 4.36 -3.92 -19.39
C LYS A 205 3.02 -3.26 -19.73
N GLY A 206 2.32 -2.69 -18.74
CA GLY A 206 1.05 -1.99 -18.92
C GLY A 206 1.18 -0.62 -19.61
N LEU A 207 0.86 0.47 -18.88
CA LEU A 207 0.98 1.83 -19.41
C LEU A 207 2.43 2.29 -19.58
N TYR A 208 3.43 1.57 -19.09
CA TYR A 208 4.82 2.01 -19.22
C TYR A 208 5.45 1.53 -20.54
N ARG A 209 5.24 0.27 -20.96
CA ARG A 209 5.89 -0.41 -22.12
C ARG A 209 7.42 -0.47 -21.98
N GLN A 210 8.07 0.67 -21.78
CA GLN A 210 9.47 0.87 -21.45
C GLN A 210 9.57 1.88 -20.29
N PRO A 211 10.65 1.86 -19.49
CA PRO A 211 10.88 2.90 -18.47
C PRO A 211 10.83 4.32 -19.08
N ALA A 212 10.45 5.29 -18.26
CA ALA A 212 10.47 6.70 -18.64
C ALA A 212 11.91 7.21 -18.80
N ASP A 213 12.06 8.30 -19.56
CA ASP A 213 13.35 8.98 -19.76
C ASP A 213 13.64 9.97 -18.61
N LEU A 214 12.58 10.54 -18.04
CA LEU A 214 12.62 11.45 -16.89
C LEU A 214 11.45 11.15 -15.96
N ILE A 215 11.67 11.28 -14.65
CA ILE A 215 10.63 11.18 -13.63
C ILE A 215 10.71 12.43 -12.75
N LEU A 216 9.59 13.14 -12.63
CA LEU A 216 9.48 14.32 -11.78
C LEU A 216 8.57 14.01 -10.58
N PRO A 217 8.96 14.33 -9.35
CA PRO A 217 8.13 14.08 -8.18
C PRO A 217 6.96 15.07 -8.10
N ILE A 218 5.79 14.56 -7.73
CA ILE A 218 4.64 15.35 -7.24
C ILE A 218 4.53 15.02 -5.75
N SER A 219 5.33 15.75 -4.97
CA SER A 219 5.62 15.45 -3.57
C SER A 219 5.80 16.75 -2.79
N SER A 220 5.86 16.67 -1.46
CA SER A 220 6.08 17.82 -0.60
C SER A 220 7.53 18.29 -0.62
N ASP A 221 7.73 19.58 -0.91
CA ASP A 221 9.05 20.23 -0.88
C ASP A 221 9.69 20.28 0.52
N ALA A 222 8.92 19.98 1.57
CA ALA A 222 9.39 19.94 2.95
C ALA A 222 10.07 18.60 3.32
N GLY A 223 10.15 17.65 2.38
CA GLY A 223 10.50 16.26 2.66
C GLY A 223 11.86 16.03 3.31
N ASP A 224 12.85 16.87 3.02
CA ASP A 224 14.22 16.74 3.57
C ASP A 224 14.45 17.45 4.90
N CYS A 225 13.69 18.51 5.19
CA CYS A 225 13.97 19.39 6.33
C CYS A 225 13.08 19.14 7.54
N CYS A 226 11.92 18.54 7.31
CA CYS A 226 10.77 18.85 8.12
C CYS A 226 9.95 17.59 8.45
N PRO A 227 9.28 17.59 9.63
CA PRO A 227 8.33 16.56 10.00
C PRO A 227 7.32 16.25 8.90
N GLY A 228 7.14 14.98 8.57
CA GLY A 228 6.10 14.52 7.66
C GLY A 228 6.57 14.04 6.28
N GLY A 229 7.86 14.11 5.94
CA GLY A 229 8.43 13.49 4.74
C GLY A 229 7.89 14.04 3.41
N TYR A 230 8.12 13.31 2.31
CA TYR A 230 7.80 13.78 0.95
C TYR A 230 6.34 13.56 0.52
N TRP A 231 5.55 12.77 1.25
CA TRP A 231 4.13 12.68 0.92
C TRP A 231 3.39 13.94 1.36
N PHE A 232 2.28 14.24 0.70
CA PHE A 232 1.35 15.24 1.19
C PHE A 232 0.38 14.64 2.19
N LYS A 233 0.11 15.36 3.27
CA LYS A 233 -0.96 15.05 4.21
C LYS A 233 -2.22 15.84 3.89
N VAL A 234 -3.20 15.20 3.28
CA VAL A 234 -4.52 15.79 2.95
C VAL A 234 -5.45 15.59 4.12
N HIS A 235 -5.86 16.65 4.81
CA HIS A 235 -6.64 16.54 6.05
C HIS A 235 -8.15 16.36 5.86
N ASN A 236 -8.69 16.89 4.76
CA ASN A 236 -10.12 16.83 4.46
C ASN A 236 -10.35 17.08 2.96
N ASP A 237 -11.62 17.03 2.55
CA ASP A 237 -12.06 17.20 1.17
C ASP A 237 -11.80 18.59 0.56
N SER A 238 -11.52 19.59 1.40
CA SER A 238 -11.21 20.96 1.00
C SER A 238 -9.70 21.24 0.95
N ASP A 239 -8.88 20.30 1.44
CA ASP A 239 -7.42 20.41 1.45
C ASP A 239 -6.84 20.01 0.09
N GLU A 240 -6.23 20.97 -0.59
CA GLU A 240 -5.64 20.80 -1.91
C GLU A 240 -4.12 20.83 -1.82
N LYS A 241 -3.46 19.89 -2.52
CA LYS A 241 -2.00 19.78 -2.55
C LYS A 241 -1.51 20.06 -3.95
N LEU A 242 -0.52 20.93 -4.05
CA LEU A 242 -0.05 21.50 -5.32
C LEU A 242 1.44 21.26 -5.47
N THR A 243 1.86 20.90 -6.68
CA THR A 243 3.25 20.93 -7.12
C THR A 243 3.29 21.65 -8.47
N ALA A 244 4.16 22.64 -8.61
CA ALA A 244 4.40 23.32 -9.88
C ALA A 244 5.58 22.65 -10.59
N LEU A 245 5.40 22.23 -11.84
CA LEU A 245 6.43 21.54 -12.62
C LEU A 245 6.53 22.13 -14.03
N ALA A 246 7.74 22.45 -14.47
CA ALA A 246 8.03 22.74 -15.87
C ALA A 246 8.29 21.43 -16.62
N ILE A 247 7.60 21.22 -17.75
CA ILE A 247 7.72 20.00 -18.55
C ILE A 247 8.66 20.26 -19.74
N PRO A 248 9.64 19.39 -20.01
CA PRO A 248 10.52 19.56 -21.16
C PRO A 248 9.71 19.61 -22.47
N ASN A 249 9.99 20.60 -23.31
CA ASN A 249 9.25 20.85 -24.55
C ASN A 249 9.31 19.71 -25.56
N ASN A 250 10.28 18.80 -25.44
CA ASN A 250 10.40 17.60 -26.26
C ASN A 250 9.68 16.36 -25.69
N THR A 251 8.86 16.51 -24.65
CA THR A 251 8.06 15.42 -24.07
C THR A 251 6.97 14.98 -25.03
N TYR A 252 6.98 13.71 -25.47
CA TYR A 252 5.94 13.17 -26.35
C TYR A 252 4.91 12.27 -25.66
N ARG A 253 5.16 11.89 -24.41
CA ARG A 253 4.29 11.01 -23.61
C ARG A 253 4.45 11.30 -22.13
N ALA A 254 3.35 11.22 -21.38
CA ALA A 254 3.33 11.40 -19.94
C ALA A 254 2.36 10.42 -19.26
N VAL A 255 2.80 9.80 -18.16
CA VAL A 255 1.96 8.97 -17.29
C VAL A 255 2.20 9.42 -15.85
N LEU A 256 1.12 9.70 -15.12
CA LEU A 256 1.19 10.03 -13.71
C LEU A 256 0.87 8.78 -12.87
N GLU A 257 1.82 8.37 -12.05
CA GLU A 257 1.63 7.37 -11.00
C GLU A 257 1.21 8.05 -9.69
N LEU A 258 0.17 7.56 -9.03
CA LEU A 258 -0.32 8.07 -7.76
C LEU A 258 -0.15 7.05 -6.65
N TYR A 259 0.28 7.52 -5.48
CA TYR A 259 0.29 6.76 -4.24
C TYR A 259 -0.73 7.33 -3.27
N ALA A 260 -1.46 6.45 -2.57
CA ALA A 260 -2.43 6.85 -1.57
C ALA A 260 -2.45 5.88 -0.39
N SER A 261 -2.54 6.41 0.83
CA SER A 261 -2.79 5.63 2.04
C SER A 261 -3.67 6.42 3.00
N HIS A 262 -4.46 5.71 3.80
CA HIS A 262 -5.53 6.27 4.62
C HIS A 262 -5.29 5.98 6.10
N HIS A 263 -5.52 6.98 6.96
CA HIS A 263 -5.09 6.92 8.34
C HIS A 263 -6.10 7.56 9.28
N GLY A 264 -5.95 7.32 10.58
CA GLY A 264 -6.87 7.86 11.59
C GLY A 264 -8.29 7.30 11.43
N GLU A 265 -9.30 8.17 11.42
CA GLU A 265 -10.71 7.74 11.27
C GLU A 265 -11.00 7.07 9.91
N ASP A 266 -10.19 7.30 8.88
CA ASP A 266 -10.33 6.65 7.57
C ASP A 266 -9.54 5.34 7.43
N GLU A 267 -8.86 4.86 8.47
CA GLU A 267 -8.24 3.52 8.43
C GLU A 267 -9.24 2.41 8.07
N TYR A 268 -10.52 2.62 8.42
CA TYR A 268 -11.64 1.70 8.21
C TYR A 268 -12.70 2.24 7.25
N TRP A 269 -12.36 3.23 6.41
CA TRP A 269 -13.30 3.99 5.58
C TRP A 269 -14.30 3.11 4.81
N TYR A 270 -13.88 1.96 4.30
CA TYR A 270 -14.70 0.97 3.57
C TYR A 270 -15.88 0.42 4.38
N SER A 271 -15.87 0.59 5.71
CA SER A 271 -16.93 0.19 6.64
C SER A 271 -17.73 1.35 7.23
N ASN A 272 -17.43 2.60 6.84
CA ASN A 272 -18.09 3.78 7.41
C ASN A 272 -19.56 3.88 6.95
N PRO A 273 -20.53 3.96 7.88
CA PRO A 273 -21.92 4.20 7.52
C PRO A 273 -22.12 5.65 7.04
N LEU A 274 -23.23 5.90 6.33
CA LEU A 274 -23.64 7.27 5.95
C LEU A 274 -24.28 8.05 7.10
N ARG A 275 -24.72 7.37 8.17
CA ARG A 275 -25.30 7.99 9.36
C ARG A 275 -24.60 7.47 10.62
N SER A 276 -24.38 8.35 11.58
CA SER A 276 -23.79 7.95 12.87
C SER A 276 -24.75 7.02 13.62
N THR A 277 -24.24 5.89 14.08
CA THR A 277 -25.04 4.81 14.68
C THR A 277 -24.98 4.82 16.21
N THR A 278 -24.02 5.53 16.81
CA THR A 278 -23.85 5.70 18.26
C THR A 278 -23.11 7.01 18.57
N ALA A 279 -23.28 7.54 19.79
CA ALA A 279 -22.56 8.73 20.27
C ALA A 279 -21.07 8.48 20.57
N SER A 280 -20.59 7.23 20.49
CA SER A 280 -19.26 6.81 20.98
C SER A 280 -18.40 6.01 19.99
N SER A 281 -18.79 5.86 18.72
CA SER A 281 -17.94 5.20 17.71
C SER A 281 -16.95 6.15 17.06
N SER A 282 -15.68 5.76 17.00
CA SER A 282 -14.56 6.47 16.36
C SER A 282 -14.72 6.71 14.84
N SER A 283 -15.72 6.10 14.18
CA SER A 283 -16.06 6.39 12.79
C SER A 283 -17.16 7.46 12.70
N LYS A 284 -16.78 8.70 12.38
CA LYS A 284 -17.75 9.72 11.98
C LYS A 284 -18.34 9.34 10.64
N ALA A 285 -19.66 9.26 10.59
CA ALA A 285 -20.37 8.89 9.37
C ALA A 285 -20.03 9.81 8.19
N ASN A 286 -19.53 9.20 7.11
CA ASN A 286 -19.29 9.82 5.81
C ASN A 286 -19.39 8.83 4.64
N GLY A 287 -19.83 7.59 4.90
CA GLY A 287 -19.93 6.55 3.88
C GLY A 287 -18.57 6.00 3.43
N GLY A 288 -18.63 4.85 2.75
CA GLY A 288 -17.43 4.13 2.31
C GLY A 288 -16.85 4.56 0.97
N PHE A 289 -17.04 5.80 0.52
CA PHE A 289 -16.49 6.28 -0.76
C PHE A 289 -15.34 7.26 -0.54
N ARG A 290 -14.20 7.04 -1.21
CA ARG A 290 -13.06 7.96 -1.25
C ARG A 290 -12.52 8.01 -2.67
N GLN A 291 -12.09 9.19 -3.12
CA GLN A 291 -11.54 9.35 -4.46
C GLN A 291 -10.38 10.33 -4.44
N VAL A 292 -9.23 9.87 -4.90
CA VAL A 292 -8.07 10.72 -5.16
C VAL A 292 -8.22 11.29 -6.56
N SER A 293 -8.25 12.61 -6.69
CA SER A 293 -8.45 13.30 -7.97
C SER A 293 -7.22 14.13 -8.33
N VAL A 294 -6.96 14.22 -9.64
CA VAL A 294 -5.87 15.01 -10.21
C VAL A 294 -6.44 16.06 -11.16
N SER A 295 -5.95 17.29 -11.04
CA SER A 295 -6.13 18.31 -12.06
C SER A 295 -4.81 18.98 -12.42
N ILE A 296 -4.70 19.45 -13.67
CA ILE A 296 -3.56 20.17 -14.20
C ILE A 296 -4.07 21.55 -14.62
N ASP A 297 -3.53 22.62 -14.03
CA ASP A 297 -4.03 23.99 -14.23
C ASP A 297 -5.56 24.10 -14.06
N LYS A 298 -6.08 23.45 -13.01
CA LYS A 298 -7.52 23.33 -12.67
C LYS A 298 -8.36 22.51 -13.67
N LEU A 299 -7.76 21.96 -14.73
CA LEU A 299 -8.42 21.04 -15.65
C LEU A 299 -8.34 19.61 -15.11
N PHE A 300 -9.49 18.96 -14.90
CA PHE A 300 -9.53 17.56 -14.44
C PHE A 300 -8.77 16.61 -15.38
N ALA A 301 -7.83 15.85 -14.84
CA ALA A 301 -6.94 14.97 -15.59
C ALA A 301 -7.20 13.48 -15.31
N GLY A 302 -7.76 13.13 -14.15
CA GLY A 302 -8.13 11.76 -13.80
C GLY A 302 -8.45 11.61 -12.32
N ALA A 303 -8.98 10.44 -11.94
CA ALA A 303 -9.26 10.12 -10.55
C ALA A 303 -9.31 8.60 -10.33
N VAL A 304 -9.02 8.18 -9.10
CA VAL A 304 -8.97 6.79 -8.68
C VAL A 304 -9.71 6.60 -7.35
N VAL A 305 -10.39 5.46 -7.19
CA VAL A 305 -10.86 5.00 -5.88
C VAL A 305 -9.82 4.00 -5.38
N PRO A 306 -9.07 4.33 -4.31
CA PRO A 306 -8.03 3.44 -3.81
C PRO A 306 -8.57 2.09 -3.36
N PHE A 307 -7.74 1.06 -3.52
CA PHE A 307 -7.95 -0.26 -2.94
C PHE A 307 -8.00 -0.15 -1.40
N PRO A 308 -8.95 -0.82 -0.73
CA PRO A 308 -9.07 -0.77 0.72
C PRO A 308 -8.02 -1.69 1.36
N VAL A 309 -6.78 -1.19 1.47
CA VAL A 309 -5.71 -1.91 2.19
C VAL A 309 -6.12 -2.08 3.65
N ILE A 310 -5.94 -3.28 4.20
CA ILE A 310 -6.22 -3.58 5.60
C ILE A 310 -4.89 -3.62 6.34
N TYR A 311 -4.70 -2.78 7.34
CA TYR A 311 -3.44 -2.76 8.07
C TYR A 311 -3.34 -3.91 9.09
N PRO A 312 -2.13 -4.35 9.47
CA PRO A 312 -1.96 -5.53 10.32
C PRO A 312 -2.50 -5.38 11.75
N GLY A 313 -2.79 -4.17 12.21
CA GLY A 313 -3.49 -3.93 13.48
C GLY A 313 -5.02 -3.82 13.36
N SER A 314 -5.57 -3.90 12.14
CA SER A 314 -6.98 -3.60 11.86
C SER A 314 -7.88 -4.85 11.86
N ILE A 315 -9.16 -4.64 12.18
CA ILE A 315 -10.29 -5.60 12.12
C ILE A 315 -10.19 -6.76 13.13
N ASN A 316 -9.20 -7.62 12.96
CA ASN A 316 -8.77 -8.63 13.91
C ASN A 316 -7.28 -8.87 13.65
N PRO A 317 -6.38 -8.33 14.50
CA PRO A 317 -4.92 -8.46 14.33
C PRO A 317 -4.43 -9.91 14.18
N PHE A 318 -5.17 -10.90 14.69
CA PHE A 318 -4.80 -12.31 14.61
C PHE A 318 -5.01 -12.91 13.20
N PHE A 319 -5.72 -12.23 12.29
CA PHE A 319 -5.80 -12.61 10.87
C PHE A 319 -4.43 -12.47 10.19
N TRP A 320 -3.64 -11.49 10.62
CA TRP A 320 -2.46 -11.03 9.89
C TRP A 320 -1.14 -11.62 10.41
N ALA A 321 -1.23 -12.66 11.25
CA ALA A 321 -0.10 -13.32 11.89
C ALA A 321 -0.09 -14.82 11.54
N PRO A 322 0.85 -15.33 10.70
CA PRO A 322 1.96 -14.61 10.06
C PRO A 322 1.70 -14.15 8.61
N VAL A 323 0.50 -14.32 8.05
CA VAL A 323 0.20 -13.96 6.65
C VAL A 323 -0.39 -12.55 6.59
N SER A 324 0.27 -11.62 5.93
CA SER A 324 -0.17 -10.23 5.86
C SER A 324 -1.39 -10.04 4.95
N ALA A 325 -2.12 -8.94 5.14
CA ALA A 325 -3.22 -8.56 4.26
C ALA A 325 -2.74 -8.20 2.84
N ILE A 326 -3.63 -8.35 1.85
CA ILE A 326 -3.36 -8.01 0.43
C ILE A 326 -2.79 -6.58 0.29
N GLY A 327 -1.60 -6.47 -0.30
CA GLY A 327 -0.96 -5.20 -0.67
C GLY A 327 -0.47 -4.34 0.50
N VAL A 328 -0.37 -4.88 1.72
CA VAL A 328 0.05 -4.07 2.88
C VAL A 328 1.56 -3.86 2.95
N TYR A 329 2.34 -4.77 2.37
CA TYR A 329 3.79 -4.65 2.27
C TYR A 329 4.26 -3.92 1.01
N ASP A 330 3.49 -3.95 -0.09
CA ASP A 330 3.65 -3.05 -1.24
C ASP A 330 2.29 -2.41 -1.56
N LEU A 331 2.04 -1.22 -1.01
CA LEU A 331 0.77 -0.53 -1.19
C LEU A 331 0.57 -0.19 -2.68
N PRO A 332 -0.64 -0.43 -3.23
CA PRO A 332 -0.88 -0.19 -4.65
C PRO A 332 -0.69 1.26 -5.05
N SER A 333 -0.01 1.48 -6.17
CA SER A 333 -0.03 2.74 -6.92
C SER A 333 -1.04 2.70 -8.07
N TYR A 334 -1.36 3.86 -8.65
CA TYR A 334 -2.38 3.97 -9.70
C TYR A 334 -1.93 4.88 -10.84
N ASP A 335 -2.10 4.42 -12.08
CA ASP A 335 -1.62 5.13 -13.26
C ASP A 335 -2.73 5.91 -13.97
N LEU A 336 -2.42 7.16 -14.32
CA LEU A 336 -3.22 8.04 -15.17
C LEU A 336 -2.42 8.40 -16.43
N ASP A 337 -2.89 7.99 -17.61
CA ASP A 337 -2.25 8.36 -18.88
C ASP A 337 -2.58 9.81 -19.23
N LEU A 338 -1.58 10.68 -19.09
CA LEU A 338 -1.67 12.12 -19.32
C LEU A 338 -1.22 12.53 -20.73
N THR A 339 -0.86 11.56 -21.59
CA THR A 339 -0.44 11.82 -22.98
C THR A 339 -1.41 12.73 -23.76
N PRO A 340 -2.75 12.61 -23.62
CA PRO A 340 -3.68 13.52 -24.27
C PRO A 340 -3.52 15.01 -23.91
N PHE A 341 -2.94 15.31 -22.75
CA PHE A 341 -2.77 16.66 -22.21
C PHE A 341 -1.40 17.25 -22.54
N VAL A 342 -0.43 16.44 -22.98
CA VAL A 342 0.97 16.85 -23.19
C VAL A 342 1.09 18.16 -23.96
N GLY A 343 0.36 18.33 -25.06
CA GLY A 343 0.42 19.57 -25.86
C GLY A 343 0.01 20.85 -25.13
N LEU A 344 -0.67 20.77 -23.99
CA LEU A 344 -0.98 21.92 -23.12
C LEU A 344 0.18 22.30 -22.19
N LEU A 345 1.18 21.42 -22.06
CA LEU A 345 2.26 21.51 -21.07
C LEU A 345 3.62 21.90 -21.67
N LEU A 346 3.71 22.07 -23.00
CA LEU A 346 4.96 22.29 -23.73
C LEU A 346 5.22 23.78 -24.04
N ASP A 347 4.88 24.66 -23.10
CA ASP A 347 5.06 26.11 -23.28
C ASP A 347 6.25 26.69 -22.50
N GLY A 348 7.06 25.81 -21.89
CA GLY A 348 8.23 26.16 -21.09
C GLY A 348 7.92 26.79 -19.73
N ARG A 349 6.64 26.91 -19.34
CA ARG A 349 6.23 27.41 -18.03
C ARG A 349 5.99 26.27 -17.05
N GLU A 350 5.89 26.62 -15.78
CA GLU A 350 5.43 25.67 -14.76
C GLU A 350 3.91 25.49 -14.84
N HIS A 351 3.46 24.25 -14.68
CA HIS A 351 2.06 23.86 -14.63
C HIS A 351 1.71 23.33 -13.24
N GLU A 352 0.53 23.68 -12.74
CA GLU A 352 0.08 23.28 -11.41
C GLU A 352 -0.57 21.89 -11.45
N PHE A 353 0.09 20.91 -10.85
CA PHE A 353 -0.49 19.60 -10.57
C PHE A 353 -1.15 19.60 -9.20
N ARG A 354 -2.45 19.34 -9.16
CA ARG A 354 -3.26 19.39 -7.94
C ARG A 354 -3.79 18.00 -7.57
N LEU A 355 -3.55 17.59 -6.32
CA LEU A 355 -4.10 16.39 -5.71
C LEU A 355 -5.14 16.75 -4.65
N THR A 356 -6.29 16.07 -4.67
CA THR A 356 -7.35 16.18 -3.64
C THR A 356 -7.91 14.81 -3.29
N VAL A 357 -8.51 14.68 -2.11
CA VAL A 357 -9.18 13.43 -1.68
C VAL A 357 -10.61 13.71 -1.22
N THR A 358 -11.58 13.30 -2.04
CA THR A 358 -13.02 13.47 -1.76
C THR A 358 -13.45 12.62 -0.55
N ASP A 359 -14.32 13.20 0.29
CA ASP A 359 -14.91 12.59 1.50
C ASP A 359 -13.87 12.18 2.59
N SER A 360 -12.61 12.62 2.50
CA SER A 360 -11.49 12.24 3.38
C SER A 360 -11.58 12.75 4.83
N ARG A 361 -11.14 11.93 5.81
CA ARG A 361 -11.05 12.26 7.25
C ARG A 361 -10.07 11.38 8.04
N PRO A 362 -9.40 11.88 9.10
CA PRO A 362 -8.90 13.23 9.25
C PRO A 362 -7.62 13.44 8.45
N PHE A 363 -7.03 12.40 7.84
CA PHE A 363 -6.03 12.59 6.80
C PHE A 363 -5.77 11.38 5.90
N TRP A 364 -5.26 11.69 4.71
CA TRP A 364 -4.68 10.76 3.73
C TRP A 364 -3.26 11.19 3.39
N LEU A 365 -2.37 10.23 3.15
CA LEU A 365 -1.04 10.49 2.62
C LEU A 365 -1.03 10.22 1.12
N VAL A 366 -0.75 11.24 0.32
CA VAL A 366 -0.78 11.18 -1.15
C VAL A 366 0.49 11.75 -1.75
N SER A 367 0.93 11.18 -2.86
CA SER A 367 2.07 11.65 -3.66
C SER A 367 1.92 11.10 -5.07
N GLY A 368 2.78 11.54 -6.00
CA GLY A 368 2.83 10.95 -7.32
C GLY A 368 4.18 11.11 -7.99
N ASN A 369 4.37 10.37 -9.08
CA ASN A 369 5.52 10.48 -9.95
C ASN A 369 5.04 10.74 -11.37
N LEU A 370 5.50 11.83 -11.97
CA LEU A 370 5.23 12.15 -13.36
C LEU A 370 6.32 11.53 -14.24
N HIS A 371 5.96 10.44 -14.91
CA HIS A 371 6.84 9.71 -15.81
C HIS A 371 6.74 10.27 -17.23
N LEU A 372 7.86 10.72 -17.78
CA LEU A 372 7.94 11.43 -19.06
C LEU A 372 8.83 10.67 -20.06
N TRP A 373 8.36 10.57 -21.31
CA TRP A 373 9.21 10.11 -22.42
C TRP A 373 9.51 11.26 -23.36
N LEU A 374 10.79 11.41 -23.67
CA LEU A 374 11.35 12.57 -24.36
C LEU A 374 11.77 12.18 -25.77
N ASP A 375 11.58 13.09 -26.72
CA ASP A 375 12.07 12.94 -28.07
C ASP A 375 13.56 13.27 -28.13
N ALA A 376 14.39 12.26 -28.34
CA ALA A 376 15.84 12.42 -28.42
C ALA A 376 16.31 13.15 -29.70
N TRP A 377 15.44 13.30 -30.70
CA TRP A 377 15.81 13.87 -32.01
C TRP A 377 15.17 15.23 -32.27
N SER A 378 14.54 15.83 -31.25
CA SER A 378 13.92 17.15 -31.35
C SER A 378 14.08 17.93 -30.05
N ASP A 379 14.34 19.23 -30.16
CA ASP A 379 14.37 20.14 -29.01
C ASP A 379 12.96 20.53 -28.52
N GLY A 380 11.94 20.23 -29.32
CA GLY A 380 10.53 20.47 -28.99
C GLY A 380 9.59 19.59 -29.81
N VAL A 381 8.41 19.31 -29.26
CA VAL A 381 7.31 18.66 -29.98
C VAL A 381 6.08 19.54 -29.94
N GLU A 382 5.17 19.34 -30.89
CA GLU A 382 3.89 20.05 -30.92
C GLU A 382 2.77 19.10 -30.53
N GLY A 383 1.71 19.61 -29.91
CA GLY A 383 0.54 18.80 -29.62
C GLY A 383 -0.67 19.62 -29.26
N ALA A 384 -1.82 18.95 -29.19
CA ALA A 384 -3.04 19.58 -28.70
C ALA A 384 -3.99 18.55 -28.09
N LEU A 385 -4.76 19.01 -27.09
CA LEU A 385 -5.90 18.27 -26.56
C LEU A 385 -7.09 18.41 -27.53
N VAL A 386 -7.54 17.29 -28.09
CA VAL A 386 -8.64 17.23 -29.07
C VAL A 386 -9.99 17.02 -28.40
N ARG A 387 -10.01 16.27 -27.29
CA ARG A 387 -11.23 15.90 -26.59
C ARG A 387 -11.01 15.88 -25.09
N HIS A 388 -11.84 16.64 -24.38
CA HIS A 388 -11.99 16.55 -22.93
C HIS A 388 -13.46 16.24 -22.59
N ARG A 389 -13.72 15.06 -22.04
CA ARG A 389 -15.05 14.69 -21.54
C ARG A 389 -14.92 14.04 -20.17
N ALA A 390 -15.01 14.87 -19.14
CA ALA A 390 -15.00 14.45 -17.74
C ALA A 390 -16.31 14.86 -17.05
N PRO A 391 -17.42 14.10 -17.21
CA PRO A 391 -18.63 14.38 -16.44
C PRO A 391 -18.36 14.14 -14.94
N PRO A 392 -18.98 14.91 -14.04
CA PRO A 392 -18.81 14.70 -12.61
C PRO A 392 -19.35 13.31 -12.20
N LEU A 393 -18.65 12.64 -11.29
CA LEU A 393 -19.15 11.40 -10.69
C LEU A 393 -20.35 11.73 -9.81
N ARG A 394 -21.53 11.21 -10.19
CA ARG A 394 -22.74 11.30 -9.37
C ARG A 394 -22.83 10.06 -8.51
N LEU A 395 -22.86 10.27 -7.20
CA LEU A 395 -23.01 9.23 -6.19
C LEU A 395 -24.45 9.20 -5.69
N ASN A 396 -25.08 8.04 -5.79
CA ASN A 396 -26.36 7.77 -5.19
C ASN A 396 -26.13 7.28 -3.76
N ARG A 397 -26.67 8.02 -2.78
CA ARG A 397 -26.50 7.73 -1.35
C ARG A 397 -27.87 7.41 -0.76
N GLN A 398 -28.02 6.19 -0.24
CA GLN A 398 -29.28 5.73 0.34
C GLN A 398 -29.08 5.38 1.81
N THR A 399 -30.05 5.72 2.64
CA THR A 399 -30.02 5.48 4.07
C THR A 399 -31.39 5.03 4.55
N ASP A 400 -31.43 3.95 5.31
CA ASP A 400 -32.65 3.43 5.94
C ASP A 400 -32.29 3.00 7.37
N TRP A 401 -32.60 3.86 8.34
CA TRP A 401 -32.21 3.70 9.74
C TRP A 401 -33.41 3.82 10.67
N ARG A 402 -33.47 2.94 11.68
CA ARG A 402 -34.44 2.95 12.78
C ARG A 402 -33.67 2.80 14.10
N GLY A 403 -33.48 3.92 14.79
CA GLY A 403 -32.64 3.94 16.00
C GLY A 403 -31.17 3.64 15.67
N SER A 404 -30.59 2.69 16.39
CA SER A 404 -29.20 2.20 16.20
C SER A 404 -29.02 1.25 15.02
N ASP A 405 -30.13 0.77 14.45
CA ASP A 405 -30.14 -0.28 13.42
C ASP A 405 -30.51 0.32 12.08
N GLY A 406 -29.96 -0.23 11.01
CA GLY A 406 -30.22 0.27 9.68
C GLY A 406 -29.16 -0.09 8.68
N LYS A 407 -29.31 0.47 7.49
CA LYS A 407 -28.40 0.26 6.36
C LYS A 407 -28.14 1.55 5.64
N SER A 408 -26.94 1.66 5.09
CA SER A 408 -26.56 2.70 4.15
C SER A 408 -25.89 2.09 2.95
N SER A 409 -26.13 2.64 1.77
CA SER A 409 -25.42 2.27 0.55
C SER A 409 -25.01 3.49 -0.25
N VAL A 410 -23.86 3.36 -0.91
CA VAL A 410 -23.34 4.34 -1.85
C VAL A 410 -23.06 3.62 -3.16
N ASP A 411 -23.62 4.09 -4.26
CA ASP A 411 -23.31 3.58 -5.59
C ASP A 411 -23.00 4.71 -6.56
N GLY A 412 -22.12 4.44 -7.52
CA GLY A 412 -21.68 5.43 -8.48
C GLY A 412 -21.05 4.82 -9.71
N GLN A 413 -21.16 5.53 -10.83
CA GLN A 413 -20.43 5.19 -12.04
C GLN A 413 -20.08 6.44 -12.84
N VAL A 414 -18.91 6.44 -13.45
CA VAL A 414 -18.49 7.51 -14.34
C VAL A 414 -17.66 6.93 -15.49
N ILE A 415 -17.73 7.59 -16.65
CA ILE A 415 -16.85 7.31 -17.77
C ILE A 415 -16.25 8.63 -18.24
N VAL A 416 -14.95 8.78 -18.09
CA VAL A 416 -14.19 9.93 -18.60
C VAL A 416 -13.48 9.53 -19.89
N ARG A 417 -13.31 10.51 -20.80
CA ARG A 417 -12.65 10.31 -22.09
C ARG A 417 -11.77 11.51 -22.42
N PHE A 418 -10.52 11.23 -22.73
CA PHE A 418 -9.55 12.21 -23.18
C PHE A 418 -9.00 11.78 -24.55
N ALA A 419 -8.69 12.74 -25.42
CA ALA A 419 -7.92 12.46 -26.62
C ALA A 419 -7.07 13.67 -26.98
N GLY A 420 -5.83 13.44 -27.36
CA GLY A 420 -4.90 14.47 -27.81
C GLY A 420 -3.94 13.90 -28.84
N TRP A 421 -3.24 14.77 -29.56
CA TRP A 421 -2.18 14.38 -30.49
C TRP A 421 -0.87 15.07 -30.13
N VAL A 422 0.24 14.40 -30.46
CA VAL A 422 1.60 14.92 -30.34
C VAL A 422 2.37 14.57 -31.61
N SER A 423 3.04 15.54 -32.20
CA SER A 423 3.91 15.41 -33.37
C SER A 423 5.37 15.46 -32.92
N SER A 424 6.06 14.33 -33.08
CA SER A 424 7.47 14.13 -32.72
C SER A 424 8.25 13.55 -33.90
N SER A 425 9.54 13.28 -33.72
CA SER A 425 10.37 12.55 -34.69
C SER A 425 9.81 11.17 -35.07
N LYS A 426 8.98 10.57 -34.20
CA LYS A 426 8.27 9.31 -34.43
C LYS A 426 6.98 9.48 -35.27
N GLY A 427 6.67 10.72 -35.67
CA GLY A 427 5.47 11.10 -36.41
C GLY A 427 4.34 11.62 -35.51
N ASN A 428 3.17 11.83 -36.12
CA ASN A 428 2.00 12.37 -35.43
C ASN A 428 1.19 11.25 -34.76
N MET A 429 1.30 11.18 -33.44
CA MET A 429 0.65 10.21 -32.58
C MET A 429 -0.60 10.80 -31.94
N THR A 430 -1.75 10.18 -32.15
CA THR A 430 -2.98 10.48 -31.41
C THR A 430 -3.21 9.44 -30.32
N THR A 431 -3.33 9.88 -29.07
CA THR A 431 -3.64 9.04 -27.92
C THR A 431 -5.05 9.31 -27.44
N SER A 432 -5.85 8.25 -27.26
CA SER A 432 -7.19 8.32 -26.69
C SER A 432 -7.27 7.48 -25.42
N VAL A 433 -7.75 8.06 -24.34
CA VAL A 433 -7.92 7.42 -23.04
C VAL A 433 -9.40 7.35 -22.71
N ARG A 434 -9.86 6.18 -22.28
CA ARG A 434 -11.20 5.97 -21.73
C ARG A 434 -11.08 5.26 -20.40
N GLN A 435 -11.47 5.93 -19.33
CA GLN A 435 -11.53 5.34 -18.00
C GLN A 435 -12.98 5.17 -17.58
N ARG A 436 -13.32 4.00 -17.05
CA ARG A 436 -14.61 3.67 -16.46
C ARG A 436 -14.39 3.29 -15.02
N LEU A 437 -15.17 3.90 -14.12
CA LEU A 437 -15.25 3.54 -12.72
C LEU A 437 -16.69 3.13 -12.42
N LYS A 438 -16.85 2.04 -11.68
CA LYS A 438 -18.07 1.68 -10.97
C LYS A 438 -17.70 1.42 -9.51
N PHE A 439 -18.53 1.92 -8.62
CA PHE A 439 -18.32 1.81 -7.19
C PHE A 439 -19.64 1.41 -6.53
N LYS A 440 -19.58 0.50 -5.57
CA LYS A 440 -20.67 0.17 -4.65
C LYS A 440 -20.12 -0.03 -3.25
N SER A 441 -20.84 0.46 -2.27
CA SER A 441 -20.62 0.16 -0.85
C SER A 441 -21.97 -0.02 -0.15
N LYS A 442 -22.01 -0.93 0.82
CA LYS A 442 -23.15 -1.19 1.69
C LYS A 442 -22.64 -1.43 3.10
N VAL A 443 -23.19 -0.70 4.06
CA VAL A 443 -22.98 -0.92 5.49
C VAL A 443 -24.34 -1.20 6.11
N GLU A 444 -24.42 -2.22 6.96
CA GLU A 444 -25.65 -2.62 7.64
C GLU A 444 -25.37 -2.96 9.10
N VAL A 445 -26.21 -2.45 10.00
CA VAL A 445 -26.11 -2.64 11.44
C VAL A 445 -27.43 -3.19 11.95
N ARG A 446 -27.38 -4.28 12.72
CA ARG A 446 -28.56 -4.97 13.26
C ARG A 446 -28.37 -5.31 14.74
N GLY A 447 -29.47 -5.49 15.44
CA GLY A 447 -29.47 -5.95 16.83
C GLY A 447 -28.81 -4.95 17.77
N ARG A 448 -29.02 -3.65 17.57
CA ARG A 448 -28.40 -2.56 18.35
C ARG A 448 -26.88 -2.54 18.30
N GLY A 449 -26.31 -2.82 17.13
CA GLY A 449 -24.86 -2.85 16.94
C GLY A 449 -24.23 -4.23 17.09
N THR A 450 -24.99 -5.23 17.55
CA THR A 450 -24.55 -6.62 17.71
C THR A 450 -24.02 -7.21 16.41
N VAL A 451 -24.63 -6.88 15.26
CA VAL A 451 -24.15 -7.37 13.96
C VAL A 451 -23.85 -6.17 13.06
N LYS A 452 -22.66 -6.16 12.48
CA LYS A 452 -22.22 -5.17 11.48
C LYS A 452 -21.78 -5.90 10.22
N LEU A 453 -22.32 -5.48 9.08
CA LEU A 453 -21.90 -5.92 7.75
C LEU A 453 -21.34 -4.72 7.00
N ALA A 454 -20.18 -4.89 6.38
CA ALA A 454 -19.60 -3.97 5.42
C ALA A 454 -19.32 -4.73 4.12
N ALA A 455 -19.77 -4.19 3.00
CA ALA A 455 -19.50 -4.72 1.68
C ALA A 455 -19.11 -3.57 0.74
N MET A 456 -18.09 -3.78 -0.08
CA MET A 456 -17.59 -2.82 -1.05
C MET A 456 -17.15 -3.53 -2.32
N GLU A 457 -17.35 -2.88 -3.46
CA GLU A 457 -16.92 -3.35 -4.77
C GLU A 457 -16.45 -2.16 -5.59
N VAL A 458 -15.18 -2.17 -5.98
CA VAL A 458 -14.60 -1.21 -6.94
C VAL A 458 -14.31 -1.94 -8.22
N ASN A 459 -14.83 -1.46 -9.34
CA ASN A 459 -14.51 -1.95 -10.68
C ASN A 459 -14.01 -0.78 -11.53
N SER A 460 -12.74 -0.84 -11.92
CA SER A 460 -12.11 0.17 -12.75
C SER A 460 -11.58 -0.45 -14.03
N ARG A 461 -11.70 0.31 -15.13
CA ARG A 461 -11.19 -0.10 -16.43
C ARG A 461 -10.64 1.09 -17.19
N THR A 462 -9.41 0.96 -17.65
CA THR A 462 -8.72 1.95 -18.48
C THR A 462 -8.45 1.32 -19.85
N ASP A 463 -8.97 1.93 -20.92
CA ASP A 463 -8.63 1.59 -22.30
C ASP A 463 -7.85 2.78 -22.90
N VAL A 464 -6.59 2.57 -23.27
CA VAL A 464 -5.75 3.54 -24.01
C VAL A 464 -5.54 3.05 -25.43
N GLY A 465 -5.77 3.91 -26.41
CA GLY A 465 -5.53 3.62 -27.82
C GLY A 465 -4.58 4.65 -28.43
N THR A 466 -3.59 4.17 -29.18
CA THR A 466 -2.59 5.00 -29.86
C THR A 466 -2.68 4.82 -31.37
N LYS A 467 -2.74 5.93 -32.11
CA LYS A 467 -2.79 5.95 -33.58
C LYS A 467 -1.66 6.78 -34.15
N LEU A 468 -0.89 6.24 -35.07
CA LEU A 468 0.12 6.96 -35.85
C LEU A 468 -0.44 7.25 -37.24
N ASN A 469 -0.50 8.52 -37.65
CA ASN A 469 -1.00 8.91 -38.98
C ASN A 469 -2.34 8.25 -39.36
N ARG A 470 -3.25 8.14 -38.37
CA ARG A 470 -4.57 7.46 -38.39
C ARG A 470 -4.57 5.92 -38.31
N ALA A 471 -3.45 5.25 -38.52
CA ALA A 471 -3.33 3.80 -38.33
C ALA A 471 -3.25 3.46 -36.82
N VAL A 472 -3.95 2.42 -36.37
CA VAL A 472 -3.85 1.97 -34.98
C VAL A 472 -2.52 1.24 -34.79
N VAL A 473 -1.66 1.80 -33.95
CA VAL A 473 -0.32 1.24 -33.66
C VAL A 473 -0.24 0.61 -32.28
N GLY A 474 -1.20 0.90 -31.40
CA GLY A 474 -1.28 0.19 -30.14
C GLY A 474 -2.56 0.41 -29.34
N ARG A 475 -2.77 -0.49 -28.39
CA ARG A 475 -3.88 -0.46 -27.44
C ARG A 475 -3.46 -1.11 -26.13
N VAL A 476 -3.70 -0.42 -25.03
CA VAL A 476 -3.52 -0.94 -23.67
C VAL A 476 -4.88 -1.02 -23.01
N LYS A 477 -5.20 -2.13 -22.36
CA LYS A 477 -6.37 -2.27 -21.50
C LYS A 477 -5.91 -2.72 -20.14
N VAL A 478 -6.40 -2.07 -19.10
CA VAL A 478 -6.19 -2.47 -17.70
C VAL A 478 -7.57 -2.54 -17.04
N SER A 479 -7.85 -3.63 -16.33
CA SER A 479 -9.05 -3.79 -15.52
C SER A 479 -8.66 -4.18 -14.10
N ARG A 480 -9.31 -3.58 -13.11
CA ARG A 480 -9.11 -3.93 -11.70
C ARG A 480 -10.45 -4.06 -10.99
N GLU A 481 -10.60 -5.13 -10.23
CA GLU A 481 -11.75 -5.43 -9.41
C GLU A 481 -11.29 -5.68 -7.97
N ALA A 482 -11.96 -5.05 -7.01
CA ALA A 482 -11.62 -5.12 -5.60
C ALA A 482 -12.88 -5.31 -4.75
N PRO A 483 -13.37 -6.55 -4.58
CA PRO A 483 -14.46 -6.87 -3.67
C PRO A 483 -13.95 -6.99 -2.22
N LEU A 484 -14.72 -6.47 -1.27
CA LEU A 484 -14.54 -6.67 0.16
C LEU A 484 -15.90 -6.96 0.79
N VAL A 485 -15.98 -8.01 1.61
CA VAL A 485 -17.13 -8.31 2.44
C VAL A 485 -16.64 -8.68 3.83
N MET A 486 -17.23 -8.06 4.85
CA MET A 486 -16.92 -8.31 6.26
C MET A 486 -18.21 -8.34 7.07
N VAL A 487 -18.31 -9.33 7.96
CA VAL A 487 -19.38 -9.43 8.95
C VAL A 487 -18.74 -9.58 10.32
N THR A 488 -19.14 -8.72 11.25
CA THR A 488 -18.69 -8.77 12.65
C THR A 488 -19.90 -8.90 13.56
N GLU A 489 -19.87 -9.90 14.42
CA GLU A 489 -20.84 -10.13 15.48
C GLU A 489 -20.18 -9.83 16.82
N SER A 490 -20.79 -8.97 17.63
CA SER A 490 -20.26 -8.52 18.91
C SER A 490 -21.16 -8.97 20.06
N SER A 491 -20.56 -9.43 21.15
CA SER A 491 -21.26 -9.84 22.37
C SER A 491 -20.50 -9.41 23.62
N ASN A 492 -21.14 -9.50 24.78
CA ASN A 492 -20.49 -9.17 26.05
C ASN A 492 -19.39 -10.19 26.38
N GLY A 493 -18.14 -9.73 26.48
CA GLY A 493 -16.98 -10.53 26.88
C GLY A 493 -16.78 -10.61 28.40
N GLY A 494 -17.51 -9.80 29.17
CA GLY A 494 -17.41 -9.71 30.63
C GLY A 494 -16.37 -8.69 31.10
N GLY A 495 -16.56 -8.11 32.29
CA GLY A 495 -15.60 -7.14 32.86
C GLY A 495 -15.40 -5.87 32.00
N GLY A 496 -16.43 -5.44 31.26
CA GLY A 496 -16.37 -4.33 30.29
C GLY A 496 -16.00 -4.76 28.87
N SER A 497 -15.24 -5.86 28.72
CA SER A 497 -14.76 -6.31 27.41
C SER A 497 -15.89 -6.72 26.44
N GLU A 498 -15.59 -6.59 25.16
CA GLU A 498 -16.44 -7.00 24.05
C GLU A 498 -15.80 -8.17 23.31
N LEU A 499 -16.55 -9.25 23.10
CA LEU A 499 -16.14 -10.37 22.27
C LEU A 499 -16.63 -10.12 20.84
N ARG A 500 -15.74 -10.13 19.85
CA ARG A 500 -16.06 -9.93 18.44
C ARG A 500 -15.71 -11.16 17.63
N LYS A 501 -16.67 -11.68 16.87
CA LYS A 501 -16.48 -12.72 15.87
C LYS A 501 -16.56 -12.08 14.50
N THR A 502 -15.50 -12.20 13.72
CA THR A 502 -15.43 -11.58 12.40
C THR A 502 -15.20 -12.63 11.33
N LYS A 503 -15.91 -12.51 10.22
CA LYS A 503 -15.67 -13.23 8.97
C LYS A 503 -15.48 -12.24 7.83
N MET A 504 -14.47 -12.45 7.01
CA MET A 504 -14.08 -11.55 5.92
C MET A 504 -13.74 -12.33 4.66
N SER A 505 -14.08 -11.75 3.51
CA SER A 505 -13.50 -12.07 2.20
C SER A 505 -13.04 -10.77 1.54
N HIS A 506 -11.78 -10.71 1.13
CA HIS A 506 -11.17 -9.56 0.46
C HIS A 506 -10.43 -10.04 -0.78
N GLY A 507 -10.63 -9.40 -1.92
CA GLY A 507 -10.00 -9.82 -3.17
C GLY A 507 -9.46 -8.65 -4.00
N LEU A 508 -8.49 -8.97 -4.84
CA LEU A 508 -7.93 -8.09 -5.85
C LEU A 508 -7.73 -8.89 -7.14
N THR A 509 -8.47 -8.54 -8.19
CA THR A 509 -8.23 -9.06 -9.54
C THR A 509 -7.76 -7.93 -10.42
N GLU A 510 -6.61 -8.09 -11.06
CA GLU A 510 -6.08 -7.17 -12.05
C GLU A 510 -5.78 -7.91 -13.35
N SER A 511 -6.13 -7.33 -14.49
CA SER A 511 -5.71 -7.84 -15.79
C SER A 511 -5.27 -6.73 -16.70
N SER A 512 -4.24 -6.99 -17.49
CA SER A 512 -3.75 -6.08 -18.50
C SER A 512 -3.55 -6.79 -19.82
N SER A 513 -3.93 -6.13 -20.92
CA SER A 513 -3.63 -6.58 -22.28
C SER A 513 -2.99 -5.45 -23.06
N VAL A 514 -1.85 -5.70 -23.69
CA VAL A 514 -1.13 -4.73 -24.51
C VAL A 514 -1.05 -5.27 -25.92
N VAL A 515 -1.49 -4.48 -26.89
CA VAL A 515 -1.32 -4.77 -28.31
C VAL A 515 -0.48 -3.65 -28.91
N ALA A 516 0.66 -3.96 -29.49
CA ALA A 516 1.53 -2.99 -30.14
C ALA A 516 2.33 -3.69 -31.25
N GLU A 517 2.51 -3.01 -32.39
CA GLU A 517 3.39 -3.47 -33.48
C GLU A 517 3.09 -4.90 -33.98
N GLY A 518 1.82 -5.34 -33.90
CA GLY A 518 1.39 -6.67 -34.34
C GLY A 518 1.50 -7.77 -33.30
N GLU A 519 2.03 -7.47 -32.11
CA GLU A 519 2.09 -8.41 -30.99
C GLU A 519 1.05 -8.09 -29.92
N ALA A 520 0.58 -9.13 -29.24
CA ALA A 520 -0.36 -9.05 -28.14
C ALA A 520 0.25 -9.73 -26.92
N GLU A 521 0.27 -9.03 -25.80
CA GLU A 521 0.73 -9.52 -24.51
C GLU A 521 -0.41 -9.42 -23.50
N PHE A 522 -0.48 -10.38 -22.57
CA PHE A 522 -1.47 -10.42 -21.50
C PHE A 522 -0.85 -10.79 -20.16
N SER A 523 -1.38 -10.20 -19.10
CA SER A 523 -1.14 -10.66 -17.74
C SER A 523 -2.38 -10.50 -16.87
N ALA A 524 -2.56 -11.40 -15.92
CA ALA A 524 -3.58 -11.35 -14.89
C ALA A 524 -3.01 -11.75 -13.53
N VAL A 525 -3.50 -11.06 -12.51
CA VAL A 525 -3.31 -11.35 -11.10
C VAL A 525 -4.68 -11.52 -10.48
N ALA A 526 -4.86 -12.53 -9.65
CA ALA A 526 -5.98 -12.63 -8.73
C ALA A 526 -5.48 -13.05 -7.36
N ASP A 527 -5.80 -12.24 -6.35
CA ASP A 527 -5.50 -12.48 -4.95
C ASP A 527 -6.80 -12.48 -4.16
N LEU A 528 -6.97 -13.47 -3.29
CA LEU A 528 -8.15 -13.68 -2.47
C LEU A 528 -7.74 -14.10 -1.07
N GLN A 529 -8.22 -13.36 -0.08
CA GLN A 529 -8.07 -13.68 1.34
C GLN A 529 -9.43 -13.90 1.99
N GLU A 530 -9.57 -15.06 2.62
CA GLU A 530 -10.72 -15.41 3.44
C GLU A 530 -10.23 -15.58 4.88
N ALA A 531 -10.82 -14.83 5.81
CA ALA A 531 -10.41 -14.88 7.20
C ALA A 531 -11.63 -15.03 8.12
N GLU A 532 -11.48 -15.82 9.17
CA GLU A 532 -12.47 -15.92 10.24
C GLU A 532 -11.80 -16.09 11.59
N GLY A 533 -12.41 -15.53 12.62
CA GLY A 533 -11.84 -15.61 13.96
C GLY A 533 -12.56 -14.78 14.98
N THR A 534 -12.03 -14.83 16.20
CA THR A 534 -12.63 -14.20 17.37
C THR A 534 -11.58 -13.39 18.10
N GLU A 535 -11.94 -12.20 18.57
CA GLU A 535 -11.10 -11.37 19.44
C GLU A 535 -11.89 -10.90 20.66
N LEU A 536 -11.20 -10.81 21.80
CA LEU A 536 -11.66 -10.15 23.00
C LEU A 536 -11.02 -8.78 23.05
N VAL A 537 -11.85 -7.74 23.09
CA VAL A 537 -11.45 -6.34 22.99
C VAL A 537 -11.74 -5.64 24.32
N ALA A 538 -10.77 -4.94 24.87
CA ALA A 538 -10.94 -4.12 26.08
C ALA A 538 -11.86 -2.91 25.83
N ASP A 539 -12.37 -2.27 26.89
CA ASP A 539 -13.20 -1.05 26.83
C ASP A 539 -12.63 0.07 25.94
N LYS A 540 -11.30 0.12 25.78
CA LYS A 540 -10.58 1.13 24.97
C LYS A 540 -10.25 0.66 23.54
N GLY A 541 -10.80 -0.46 23.09
CA GLY A 541 -10.63 -0.95 21.72
C GLY A 541 -9.36 -1.78 21.47
N ALA A 542 -8.53 -2.02 22.49
CA ALA A 542 -7.32 -2.84 22.34
C ALA A 542 -7.67 -4.34 22.38
N ALA A 543 -7.18 -5.10 21.40
CA ALA A 543 -7.27 -6.56 21.40
C ALA A 543 -6.44 -7.13 22.57
N LEU A 544 -7.08 -7.92 23.43
CA LEU A 544 -6.46 -8.57 24.59
C LEU A 544 -6.05 -10.01 24.28
N TRP A 545 -6.91 -10.71 23.55
CA TRP A 545 -6.74 -12.11 23.20
C TRP A 545 -7.59 -12.43 21.98
N GLY A 546 -7.18 -13.40 21.16
CA GLY A 546 -8.00 -13.83 20.04
C GLY A 546 -7.37 -14.96 19.25
N SER A 547 -8.05 -15.32 18.17
CA SER A 547 -7.61 -16.27 17.18
C SER A 547 -8.05 -15.81 15.80
N GLY A 548 -7.26 -16.18 14.80
CA GLY A 548 -7.53 -15.94 13.40
C GLY A 548 -7.11 -17.13 12.57
N ASP A 549 -8.01 -17.56 11.69
CA ASP A 549 -7.74 -18.49 10.62
C ASP A 549 -7.80 -17.68 9.32
N THR A 550 -6.85 -17.91 8.42
CA THR A 550 -6.77 -17.16 7.16
C THR A 550 -6.32 -18.08 6.04
N ARG A 551 -7.04 -18.00 4.92
CA ARG A 551 -6.71 -18.68 3.68
C ARG A 551 -6.42 -17.61 2.63
N SER A 552 -5.18 -17.58 2.15
CA SER A 552 -4.76 -16.69 1.06
C SER A 552 -4.52 -17.50 -0.19
N THR A 553 -5.14 -17.10 -1.31
CA THR A 553 -4.95 -17.71 -2.63
C THR A 553 -4.49 -16.62 -3.59
N TYR A 554 -3.23 -16.70 -4.01
CA TYR A 554 -2.64 -15.79 -4.98
C TYR A 554 -2.38 -16.52 -6.29
N SER A 555 -2.79 -15.93 -7.40
CA SER A 555 -2.54 -16.45 -8.74
C SER A 555 -2.03 -15.36 -9.65
N PHE A 556 -1.03 -15.70 -10.45
CA PHE A 556 -0.50 -14.87 -11.51
C PHE A 556 -0.42 -15.70 -12.79
N ARG A 557 -0.77 -15.08 -13.93
CA ARG A 557 -0.65 -15.71 -15.23
C ARG A 557 -0.30 -14.66 -16.29
N ASP A 558 0.66 -14.98 -17.14
CA ASP A 558 0.92 -14.26 -18.39
C ASP A 558 1.02 -15.25 -19.56
N ASP A 559 1.52 -14.79 -20.71
CA ASP A 559 1.68 -15.61 -21.91
C ASP A 559 2.73 -16.73 -21.77
N LYS A 560 3.62 -16.65 -20.77
CA LYS A 560 4.79 -17.54 -20.62
C LYS A 560 4.78 -18.34 -19.32
N ALA A 561 4.16 -17.82 -18.27
CA ALA A 561 4.24 -18.33 -16.92
C ALA A 561 2.86 -18.33 -16.25
N CYS A 562 2.68 -19.30 -15.36
CA CYS A 562 1.64 -19.26 -14.35
C CYS A 562 2.26 -19.55 -12.99
N TYR A 563 1.74 -18.89 -11.97
CA TYR A 563 2.05 -19.15 -10.58
C TYR A 563 0.75 -19.16 -9.77
N LEU A 564 0.64 -20.12 -8.87
CA LEU A 564 -0.44 -20.20 -7.89
C LEU A 564 0.19 -20.52 -6.53
N ARG A 565 -0.20 -19.78 -5.50
CA ARG A 565 0.16 -20.07 -4.11
C ARG A 565 -1.08 -20.06 -3.24
N THR A 566 -1.24 -21.09 -2.42
CA THR A 566 -2.27 -21.16 -1.39
C THR A 566 -1.61 -21.32 -0.04
N VAL A 567 -1.87 -20.37 0.87
CA VAL A 567 -1.39 -20.42 2.25
C VAL A 567 -2.58 -20.52 3.19
N ASN A 568 -2.60 -21.56 4.01
CA ASN A 568 -3.60 -21.76 5.06
C ASN A 568 -2.96 -21.54 6.43
N VAL A 569 -3.52 -20.62 7.21
CA VAL A 569 -3.13 -20.33 8.59
C VAL A 569 -4.27 -20.71 9.51
N VAL A 570 -3.97 -21.47 10.57
CA VAL A 570 -4.96 -21.84 11.59
C VAL A 570 -4.37 -21.57 12.97
N GLY A 571 -5.01 -20.71 13.75
CA GLY A 571 -4.58 -20.32 15.09
C GLY A 571 -3.16 -19.75 15.13
N GLY A 572 -2.82 -18.89 14.16
CA GLY A 572 -1.51 -18.24 14.08
C GLY A 572 -0.36 -19.13 13.61
N ARG A 573 -0.65 -20.32 13.05
CA ARG A 573 0.36 -21.23 12.49
C ARG A 573 0.03 -21.56 11.04
N VAL A 574 1.02 -21.46 10.15
CA VAL A 574 0.92 -21.96 8.77
C VAL A 574 0.74 -23.48 8.82
N ARG A 575 -0.36 -23.95 8.24
CA ARG A 575 -0.71 -25.37 8.11
C ARG A 575 -0.31 -25.92 6.77
N ASP A 576 -0.62 -25.17 5.72
CA ASP A 576 -0.29 -25.49 4.34
C ASP A 576 0.28 -24.24 3.68
N ASP A 577 1.33 -24.44 2.87
CA ASP A 577 1.87 -23.44 1.96
C ASP A 577 2.23 -24.19 0.68
N VAL A 578 1.33 -24.09 -0.31
CA VAL A 578 1.40 -24.87 -1.55
C VAL A 578 1.60 -23.93 -2.71
N GLU A 579 2.71 -24.09 -3.41
CA GLU A 579 3.06 -23.33 -4.60
C GLU A 579 3.07 -24.24 -5.84
N THR A 580 2.49 -23.76 -6.94
CA THR A 580 2.52 -24.44 -8.24
C THR A 580 2.89 -23.48 -9.36
N ALA A 581 3.75 -23.94 -10.27
CA ALA A 581 4.07 -23.23 -11.51
C ALA A 581 3.06 -23.52 -12.65
N THR A 582 1.90 -24.10 -12.30
CA THR A 582 0.86 -24.50 -13.26
C THR A 582 -0.53 -24.11 -12.76
N CYS A 583 -1.30 -23.46 -13.63
CA CYS A 583 -2.71 -23.07 -13.37
C CYS A 583 -3.69 -24.24 -13.60
N ALA A 584 -3.20 -25.42 -13.99
CA ALA A 584 -4.04 -26.56 -14.35
C ALA A 584 -4.85 -27.12 -13.17
N ALA A 585 -4.48 -26.78 -11.93
CA ALA A 585 -5.17 -27.18 -10.70
C ALA A 585 -6.31 -26.23 -10.28
N ALA A 586 -6.57 -25.14 -11.01
CA ALA A 586 -7.56 -24.12 -10.66
C ALA A 586 -8.74 -24.03 -11.67
N ALA A 587 -9.13 -25.17 -12.26
CA ALA A 587 -10.28 -25.28 -13.15
C ALA A 587 -11.53 -25.80 -12.43
#